data_AF-A0A9W8ACN5-F1
#
_entry.id   AF-A0A9W8ACN5-F1
#
_cell.length_a   1.000
_cell.length_b   1.000
_cell.length_c   1.000
_cell.angle_alpha   90.00
_cell.angle_beta   90.00
_cell.angle_gamma   90.00
#
_symmetry.space_group_name_H-M   'P 1'
#
loop_
_entity.id
_entity.type
_entity.pdbx_description
1 polymer ?
#
loop_
_entity_poly.entity_id
_entity_poly.type
_entity_poly.pdbx_seq_one_letter_code
_entity_poly.pdbx_strand_id
1 'polypeptide(L)'
;MTTTKPTTNIQYAYLTGFEPFGKDMTKNRSWDTIIQLNNEQIAITNDHQNEKAQGQNYDPPVTEIIHCVTERLPVEYEPIPKLLMPKHRHGTTAISNSSSNDKSPVYIPPNKPFRYFVHCGAGVPGIVRIEVQAFKYGYFAPGNGGPTDIPPDNCVPGYPYSMLKTSVDVFGLVKYLQEEKKWGNDIVISQNAGAYLCEYTYYVSLAENQLKRDGVKTLVPKDSSDFDDQNSGVCCVDRITRYLSLASKEPSSGRNDDYNGDGDKASDPNALILFVHVPPSGGPYNDAQLAQIIRDILVWLNREYRKGNSKV
;
A
#
# COMPACT_ATOMS: atom_id res chain seq x y z
N MET A 1 -27.23 -20.02 -29.66
CA MET A 1 -26.92 -19.64 -28.27
C MET A 1 -25.48 -19.18 -28.23
N THR A 2 -25.23 -17.88 -28.03
CA THR A 2 -23.87 -17.32 -27.93
C THR A 2 -23.38 -17.51 -26.50
N THR A 3 -22.46 -18.45 -26.28
CA THR A 3 -21.75 -18.62 -25.02
C THR A 3 -20.72 -17.49 -24.90
N THR A 4 -21.01 -16.46 -24.09
CA THR A 4 -20.02 -15.45 -23.76
C THR A 4 -18.92 -16.10 -22.92
N LYS A 5 -17.68 -16.03 -23.42
CA LYS A 5 -16.51 -16.52 -22.68
C LYS A 5 -16.42 -15.75 -21.36
N PRO A 6 -16.26 -16.41 -20.21
CA PRO A 6 -16.13 -15.70 -18.93
C PRO A 6 -14.91 -14.77 -19.01
N THR A 7 -15.14 -13.49 -18.76
CA THR A 7 -14.09 -12.48 -18.67
C THR A 7 -13.41 -12.61 -17.33
N THR A 8 -12.11 -12.94 -17.33
CA THR A 8 -11.29 -12.92 -16.12
C THR A 8 -11.20 -11.50 -15.56
N ASN A 9 -11.53 -11.33 -14.28
CA ASN A 9 -11.43 -10.04 -13.61
C ASN A 9 -9.97 -9.76 -13.22
N ILE A 10 -9.43 -8.58 -13.55
CA ILE A 10 -8.05 -8.22 -13.22
C ILE A 10 -8.05 -7.17 -12.11
N GLN A 11 -7.36 -7.49 -11.01
CA GLN A 11 -7.09 -6.62 -9.88
C GLN A 11 -5.62 -6.19 -9.88
N TYR A 12 -5.30 -5.08 -9.22
CA TYR A 12 -3.94 -4.55 -9.17
C TYR A 12 -3.46 -4.42 -7.72
N ALA A 13 -2.23 -4.88 -7.48
CA ALA A 13 -1.51 -4.74 -6.22
C ALA A 13 -0.31 -3.81 -6.41
N TYR A 14 -0.18 -2.83 -5.52
CA TYR A 14 0.99 -1.96 -5.42
C TYR A 14 1.84 -2.40 -4.24
N LEU A 15 3.06 -2.83 -4.55
CA LEU A 15 4.00 -3.41 -3.61
C LEU A 15 5.19 -2.47 -3.47
N THR A 16 5.58 -2.14 -2.25
CA THR A 16 6.77 -1.30 -2.04
C THR A 16 7.78 -1.94 -1.11
N GLY A 17 9.05 -1.61 -1.33
CA GLY A 17 10.17 -1.96 -0.48
C GLY A 17 11.15 -0.79 -0.47
N PHE A 18 12.05 -0.74 0.50
CA PHE A 18 12.95 0.40 0.66
C PHE A 18 14.29 0.16 -0.02
N GLU A 19 14.96 1.23 -0.44
CA GLU A 19 16.38 1.20 -0.79
C GLU A 19 17.28 0.84 0.41
N PRO A 20 18.57 0.50 0.18
CA PRO A 20 19.53 0.29 1.27
C PRO A 20 19.65 1.50 2.20
N PHE A 21 19.84 1.24 3.49
CA PHE A 21 19.98 2.28 4.52
C PHE A 21 20.79 1.78 5.72
N GLY A 22 21.26 2.72 6.54
CA GLY A 22 22.05 2.42 7.73
C GLY A 22 23.48 2.01 7.40
N LYS A 23 24.04 1.05 8.15
CA LYS A 23 25.45 0.66 8.00
C LYS A 23 25.70 -0.17 6.74
N ASP A 24 24.72 -0.94 6.29
CA ASP A 24 24.80 -1.72 5.07
C ASP A 24 24.01 -1.00 3.97
N MET A 25 24.72 -0.16 3.21
CA MET A 25 24.16 0.60 2.09
C MET A 25 24.13 -0.21 0.79
N THR A 26 24.30 -1.54 0.84
CA THR A 26 24.38 -2.35 -0.39
C THR A 26 23.07 -3.06 -0.73
N LYS A 27 22.30 -3.48 0.27
CA LYS A 27 21.07 -4.24 0.08
C LYS A 27 20.00 -3.87 1.08
N ASN A 28 18.75 -4.03 0.67
CA ASN A 28 17.62 -3.98 1.57
C ASN A 28 16.68 -5.13 1.26
N ARG A 29 16.52 -5.99 2.27
CA ARG A 29 15.77 -7.22 2.13
C ARG A 29 14.30 -7.03 1.80
N SER A 30 13.72 -5.89 2.18
CA SER A 30 12.34 -5.56 1.80
C SER A 30 12.20 -5.39 0.29
N TRP A 31 13.15 -4.69 -0.35
CA TRP A 31 13.17 -4.54 -1.81
C TRP A 31 13.50 -5.85 -2.52
N ASP A 32 14.53 -6.58 -2.06
CA ASP A 32 14.93 -7.87 -2.63
C ASP A 32 13.79 -8.91 -2.56
N THR A 33 12.94 -8.82 -1.54
CA THR A 33 11.72 -9.63 -1.41
C THR A 33 10.69 -9.25 -2.47
N ILE A 34 10.25 -7.99 -2.50
CA ILE A 34 9.08 -7.61 -3.31
C ILE A 34 9.39 -7.53 -4.80
N ILE A 35 10.63 -7.22 -5.21
CA ILE A 35 11.01 -7.09 -6.63
C ILE A 35 10.83 -8.41 -7.40
N GLN A 36 10.88 -9.56 -6.72
CA GLN A 36 10.62 -10.87 -7.31
C GLN A 36 9.18 -11.02 -7.82
N LEU A 37 8.25 -10.23 -7.29
CA LEU A 37 6.83 -10.22 -7.67
C LEU A 37 6.52 -9.18 -8.76
N ASN A 38 7.53 -8.45 -9.27
CA ASN A 38 7.28 -7.40 -10.26
C ASN A 38 6.67 -7.97 -11.55
N ASN A 39 5.56 -7.39 -11.98
CA ASN A 39 4.75 -7.83 -13.12
C ASN A 39 4.18 -9.25 -12.99
N GLU A 40 4.20 -9.82 -11.79
CA GLU A 40 3.60 -11.13 -11.58
C GLU A 40 2.07 -11.07 -11.70
N GLN A 41 1.49 -12.10 -12.33
CA GLN A 41 0.05 -12.32 -12.41
C GLN A 41 -0.34 -13.52 -11.54
N ILE A 42 -0.93 -13.24 -10.37
CA ILE A 42 -1.37 -14.27 -9.43
C ILE A 42 -2.77 -14.70 -9.84
N ALA A 43 -2.91 -15.93 -10.35
CA ALA A 43 -4.20 -16.51 -10.69
C ALA A 43 -4.98 -16.91 -9.42
N ILE A 44 -6.25 -16.52 -9.35
CA ILE A 44 -7.16 -16.84 -8.24
C ILE A 44 -8.23 -17.82 -8.72
N THR A 45 -8.26 -18.99 -8.08
CA THR A 45 -9.22 -20.06 -8.32
C THR A 45 -10.30 -20.06 -7.23
N ASN A 46 -11.53 -20.43 -7.60
CA ASN A 46 -12.62 -20.60 -6.63
C ASN A 46 -12.47 -21.97 -5.95
N ASP A 47 -11.71 -22.05 -4.88
CA ASP A 47 -11.43 -23.33 -4.19
C ASP A 47 -12.69 -23.95 -3.54
N HIS A 48 -13.72 -23.14 -3.25
CA HIS A 48 -14.95 -23.58 -2.56
C HIS A 48 -15.83 -24.58 -3.34
N GLN A 49 -15.54 -24.87 -4.62
CA GLN A 49 -16.29 -25.90 -5.37
C GLN A 49 -15.56 -27.25 -5.48
N ASN A 50 -14.30 -27.35 -5.05
CA ASN A 50 -13.45 -28.50 -5.40
C ASN A 50 -13.40 -29.62 -4.36
N GLU A 51 -13.86 -29.43 -3.13
CA GLU A 51 -13.88 -30.53 -2.13
C GLU A 51 -14.81 -31.69 -2.53
N LYS A 52 -15.76 -31.47 -3.45
CA LYS A 52 -16.68 -32.52 -3.92
C LYS A 52 -16.24 -33.28 -5.18
N ALA A 53 -15.14 -32.88 -5.82
CA ALA A 53 -14.64 -33.49 -7.05
C ALA A 53 -13.36 -34.31 -6.80
N GLN A 54 -13.38 -35.20 -5.81
CA GLN A 54 -12.30 -36.16 -5.61
C GLN A 54 -12.36 -37.22 -6.72
N GLY A 55 -11.52 -37.10 -7.76
CA GLY A 55 -11.29 -38.20 -8.70
C GLY A 55 -10.97 -37.84 -10.15
N GLN A 56 -11.05 -36.57 -10.56
CA GLN A 56 -10.65 -36.15 -11.91
C GLN A 56 -9.64 -34.99 -11.84
N ASN A 57 -8.60 -35.04 -12.67
CA ASN A 57 -7.68 -33.93 -12.94
C ASN A 57 -8.49 -32.77 -13.54
N TYR A 58 -9.09 -31.96 -12.68
CA TYR A 58 -9.82 -30.77 -13.05
C TYR A 58 -9.02 -29.55 -12.62
N ASP A 59 -8.50 -28.80 -13.60
CA ASP A 59 -7.94 -27.48 -13.35
C ASP A 59 -9.09 -26.50 -13.12
N PRO A 60 -9.25 -25.94 -11.90
CA PRO A 60 -10.33 -25.00 -11.64
C PRO A 60 -10.20 -23.76 -12.52
N PRO A 61 -11.33 -23.21 -13.01
CA PRO A 61 -11.29 -22.01 -13.83
C PRO A 61 -10.72 -20.84 -13.02
N VAL A 62 -9.74 -20.16 -13.61
CA VAL A 62 -9.21 -18.91 -13.07
C VAL A 62 -10.30 -17.85 -13.14
N THR A 63 -10.70 -17.36 -11.97
CA THR A 63 -11.78 -16.38 -11.85
C THR A 63 -11.26 -14.95 -11.86
N GLU A 64 -10.09 -14.74 -11.25
CA GLU A 64 -9.48 -13.42 -11.11
C GLU A 64 -7.96 -13.53 -11.25
N ILE A 65 -7.32 -12.41 -11.61
CA ILE A 65 -5.88 -12.27 -11.65
C ILE A 65 -5.50 -11.04 -10.82
N ILE A 66 -4.52 -11.17 -9.94
CA ILE A 66 -3.88 -10.02 -9.27
C ILE A 66 -2.58 -9.70 -9.98
N HIS A 67 -2.51 -8.51 -10.57
CA HIS A 67 -1.33 -8.00 -11.23
C HIS A 67 -0.49 -7.20 -10.23
N CYS A 68 0.76 -7.61 -10.02
CA CYS A 68 1.66 -7.00 -9.06
C CYS A 68 2.54 -5.92 -9.73
N VAL A 69 2.58 -4.74 -9.11
CA VAL A 69 3.41 -3.60 -9.52
C VAL A 69 4.32 -3.26 -8.35
N THR A 70 5.62 -3.22 -8.57
CA THR A 70 6.59 -2.93 -7.50
C THR A 70 7.20 -1.55 -7.65
N GLU A 71 7.50 -0.90 -6.53
CA GLU A 71 8.24 0.36 -6.50
C GLU A 71 9.20 0.42 -5.32
N ARG A 72 10.43 0.87 -5.57
CA ARG A 72 11.45 1.04 -4.55
C ARG A 72 11.32 2.44 -3.96
N LEU A 73 11.08 2.52 -2.66
CA LEU A 73 10.98 3.78 -1.95
C LEU A 73 12.35 4.24 -1.46
N PRO A 74 12.64 5.56 -1.48
CA PRO A 74 13.80 6.10 -0.80
C PRO A 74 13.62 5.98 0.71
N VAL A 75 14.73 5.96 1.46
CA VAL A 75 14.68 6.08 2.93
C VAL A 75 14.81 7.55 3.30
N GLU A 76 13.91 8.38 2.77
CA GLU A 76 13.85 9.84 2.98
C GLU A 76 12.40 10.26 3.21
N TYR A 77 12.14 11.21 4.11
CA TYR A 77 10.76 11.53 4.49
C TYR A 77 9.99 12.32 3.42
N GLU A 78 10.68 13.28 2.78
CA GLU A 78 10.10 14.22 1.83
C GLU A 78 9.55 13.57 0.55
N PRO A 79 10.24 12.59 -0.08
CA PRO A 79 9.76 11.99 -1.32
C PRO A 79 8.57 11.05 -1.12
N ILE A 80 8.38 10.48 0.08
CA ILE A 80 7.39 9.40 0.30
C ILE A 80 5.95 9.83 -0.04
N PRO A 81 5.43 10.97 0.45
CA PRO A 81 4.08 11.40 0.08
C PRO A 81 3.96 11.66 -1.43
N LYS A 82 4.99 12.25 -2.06
CA LYS A 82 5.00 12.51 -3.51
C LYS A 82 4.89 11.24 -4.34
N LEU A 83 5.49 10.14 -3.88
CA LEU A 83 5.43 8.85 -4.54
C LEU A 83 4.10 8.14 -4.29
N LEU A 84 3.62 8.10 -3.04
CA LEU A 84 2.46 7.30 -2.66
C LEU A 84 1.13 7.96 -3.03
N MET A 85 0.99 9.28 -2.82
CA MET A 85 -0.30 9.97 -2.99
C MET A 85 -0.88 9.80 -4.41
N PRO A 86 -0.11 9.94 -5.51
CA PRO A 86 -0.63 9.70 -6.84
C PRO A 86 -1.10 8.25 -7.06
N LYS A 87 -0.43 7.26 -6.46
CA LYS A 87 -0.80 5.84 -6.58
C LYS A 87 -2.10 5.53 -5.88
N HIS A 88 -2.32 6.14 -4.72
CA HIS A 88 -3.63 6.10 -4.08
C HIS A 88 -4.66 6.77 -4.99
N ARG A 89 -4.45 8.00 -5.43
CA ARG A 89 -5.52 8.83 -6.05
C ARG A 89 -5.88 8.45 -7.47
N HIS A 90 -4.89 8.15 -8.30
CA HIS A 90 -5.08 7.93 -9.74
C HIS A 90 -4.87 6.46 -10.13
N GLY A 91 -4.37 5.63 -9.20
CA GLY A 91 -4.07 4.24 -9.48
C GLY A 91 -2.82 4.09 -10.33
N THR A 92 -2.90 3.23 -11.35
CA THR A 92 -1.79 2.92 -12.23
C THR A 92 -1.51 4.10 -13.17
N THR A 93 -0.28 4.60 -13.14
CA THR A 93 0.24 5.42 -14.24
C THR A 93 0.53 4.48 -15.42
N ALA A 94 0.53 4.98 -16.67
CA ALA A 94 1.09 4.20 -17.77
C ALA A 94 2.59 3.99 -17.48
N ILE A 95 2.95 2.82 -16.96
CA ILE A 95 4.35 2.49 -16.67
C ILE A 95 4.91 1.81 -17.92
N SER A 96 5.69 2.56 -18.70
CA SER A 96 6.64 1.95 -19.64
C SER A 96 7.94 1.73 -18.88
N ASN A 97 8.11 0.56 -18.26
CA ASN A 97 9.40 0.24 -17.64
C ASN A 97 10.49 0.16 -18.72
N SER A 98 11.44 1.09 -18.68
CA SER A 98 12.63 1.14 -19.53
C SER A 98 13.87 0.54 -18.85
N SER A 99 13.71 -0.14 -17.71
CA SER A 99 14.80 -0.83 -17.03
C SER A 99 15.28 -2.03 -17.84
N SER A 100 16.56 -2.04 -18.16
CA SER A 100 17.17 -2.68 -19.32
C SER A 100 17.40 -4.18 -19.24
N ASN A 101 16.93 -4.90 -18.20
CA ASN A 101 17.42 -6.26 -17.95
C ASN A 101 16.42 -7.38 -17.68
N ASP A 102 15.10 -7.19 -17.63
CA ASP A 102 14.23 -8.35 -17.36
C ASP A 102 12.78 -8.21 -17.83
N LYS A 103 12.32 -9.22 -18.57
CA LYS A 103 10.96 -9.50 -19.09
C LYS A 103 10.31 -8.35 -19.87
N SER A 104 9.64 -8.68 -20.98
CA SER A 104 8.96 -7.71 -21.85
C SER A 104 8.15 -6.70 -21.04
N PRO A 105 8.18 -5.40 -21.39
CA PRO A 105 7.49 -4.36 -20.63
C PRO A 105 6.02 -4.74 -20.50
N VAL A 106 5.59 -4.97 -19.26
CA VAL A 106 4.21 -5.33 -18.99
C VAL A 106 3.38 -4.06 -19.01
N TYR A 107 2.49 -3.99 -19.99
CA TYR A 107 1.55 -2.88 -20.11
C TYR A 107 0.53 -2.95 -18.99
N ILE A 108 0.63 -1.99 -18.07
CA ILE A 108 -0.43 -1.71 -17.11
C ILE A 108 -1.28 -0.59 -17.73
N PRO A 109 -2.58 -0.84 -18.01
CA PRO A 109 -3.45 0.22 -18.50
C PRO A 109 -3.42 1.39 -17.52
N PRO A 110 -3.32 2.64 -17.98
CA PRO A 110 -3.40 3.79 -17.09
C PRO A 110 -4.76 3.84 -16.40
N ASN A 111 -4.79 4.49 -15.25
CA ASN A 111 -5.99 4.82 -14.47
C ASN A 111 -6.76 3.59 -13.97
N LYS A 112 -6.05 2.48 -13.68
CA LYS A 112 -6.61 1.34 -12.96
C LYS A 112 -6.33 1.51 -11.46
N PRO A 113 -7.35 1.51 -10.60
CA PRO A 113 -7.13 1.67 -9.17
C PRO A 113 -6.34 0.48 -8.63
N PHE A 114 -5.38 0.76 -7.77
CA PHE A 114 -4.80 -0.27 -6.92
C PHE A 114 -5.79 -0.63 -5.83
N ARG A 115 -5.95 -1.93 -5.63
CA ARG A 115 -6.83 -2.48 -4.62
C ARG A 115 -6.08 -2.94 -3.38
N TYR A 116 -4.86 -3.40 -3.58
CA TYR A 116 -4.00 -3.89 -2.53
C TYR A 116 -2.76 -3.01 -2.47
N PHE A 117 -2.48 -2.45 -1.31
CA PHE A 117 -1.23 -1.76 -1.01
C PHE A 117 -0.51 -2.58 0.05
N VAL A 118 0.62 -3.18 -0.31
CA VAL A 118 1.45 -3.95 0.62
C VAL A 118 2.83 -3.32 0.65
N HIS A 119 3.12 -2.64 1.74
CA HIS A 119 4.42 -2.02 1.98
C HIS A 119 5.28 -2.98 2.79
N CYS A 120 6.54 -3.15 2.37
CA CYS A 120 7.48 -4.04 3.02
C CYS A 120 8.64 -3.23 3.61
N GLY A 121 8.98 -3.49 4.87
CA GLY A 121 10.13 -2.89 5.57
C GLY A 121 11.09 -3.97 6.07
N ALA A 122 12.36 -3.60 6.29
CA ALA A 122 13.30 -4.48 6.97
C ALA A 122 13.05 -4.40 8.48
N GLY A 123 12.75 -5.54 9.11
CA GLY A 123 12.44 -5.67 10.54
C GLY A 123 13.60 -6.20 11.36
N VAL A 124 13.28 -6.75 12.54
CA VAL A 124 14.27 -7.42 13.40
C VAL A 124 14.52 -8.87 12.94
N PRO A 125 15.64 -9.50 13.32
CA PRO A 125 15.93 -10.90 13.01
C PRO A 125 14.82 -11.88 13.44
N GLY A 126 14.67 -12.96 12.67
CA GLY A 126 13.89 -14.13 13.06
C GLY A 126 12.38 -14.07 12.83
N ILE A 127 11.77 -12.89 12.64
CA ILE A 127 10.31 -12.74 12.69
C ILE A 127 9.81 -11.88 11.52
N VAL A 128 8.73 -12.34 10.87
CA VAL A 128 7.90 -11.52 9.97
C VAL A 128 6.80 -10.87 10.81
N ARG A 129 6.67 -9.55 10.77
CA ARG A 129 5.58 -8.84 11.46
C ARG A 129 4.59 -8.27 10.48
N ILE A 130 3.31 -8.44 10.76
CA ILE A 130 2.22 -7.78 10.03
C ILE A 130 1.65 -6.69 10.94
N GLU A 131 1.77 -5.44 10.49
CA GLU A 131 1.41 -4.27 11.28
C GLU A 131 -0.12 -4.03 11.23
N VAL A 132 -0.69 -3.68 12.37
CA VAL A 132 -2.14 -3.43 12.54
C VAL A 132 -2.46 -1.94 12.48
N GLN A 133 -1.52 -1.08 12.82
CA GLN A 133 -1.77 0.34 13.02
C GLN A 133 -0.53 1.18 12.75
N ALA A 134 -0.76 2.46 12.48
CA ALA A 134 0.28 3.45 12.27
C ALA A 134 0.02 4.76 13.00
N PHE A 135 1.10 5.46 13.36
CA PHE A 135 1.05 6.69 14.16
C PHE A 135 1.50 7.92 13.37
N LYS A 136 0.87 9.06 13.61
CA LYS A 136 1.23 10.33 12.96
C LYS A 136 2.52 10.95 13.51
N TYR A 137 2.94 10.60 14.72
CA TYR A 137 4.00 11.30 15.46
C TYR A 137 5.11 10.33 15.87
N GLY A 138 6.28 10.88 16.20
CA GLY A 138 7.40 10.14 16.82
C GLY A 138 8.62 9.96 15.93
N TYR A 139 8.70 10.68 14.81
CA TYR A 139 9.76 10.54 13.82
C TYR A 139 10.98 11.40 14.19
N PHE A 140 11.91 10.83 14.95
CA PHE A 140 13.10 11.54 15.42
C PHE A 140 14.40 11.10 14.73
N ALA A 141 14.38 9.97 14.02
CA ALA A 141 15.57 9.42 13.39
C ALA A 141 15.71 9.97 11.96
N PRO A 142 16.90 10.45 11.55
CA PRO A 142 17.09 10.96 10.20
C PRO A 142 17.05 9.85 9.14
N GLY A 143 16.52 10.18 7.96
CA GLY A 143 16.64 9.36 6.76
C GLY A 143 18.03 9.44 6.10
N ASN A 144 18.12 8.91 4.88
CA ASN A 144 19.31 8.91 4.03
C ASN A 144 19.68 10.33 3.54
N GLY A 145 18.77 11.31 3.61
CA GLY A 145 19.03 12.71 3.28
C GLY A 145 19.92 13.43 4.30
N GLY A 146 20.35 12.74 5.37
CA GLY A 146 21.27 13.27 6.37
C GLY A 146 20.57 13.80 7.62
N PRO A 147 21.29 14.49 8.53
CA PRO A 147 20.77 14.88 9.85
C PRO A 147 19.52 15.77 9.85
N THR A 148 19.22 16.40 8.72
CA THR A 148 18.05 17.28 8.52
C THR A 148 16.87 16.57 7.87
N ASP A 149 17.02 15.31 7.45
CA ASP A 149 15.95 14.49 6.87
C ASP A 149 15.09 13.91 7.99
N ILE A 150 14.37 14.81 8.66
CA ILE A 150 13.42 14.54 9.74
C ILE A 150 12.17 15.37 9.41
N PRO A 151 10.95 14.81 9.50
CA PRO A 151 9.77 15.55 9.10
C PRO A 151 9.46 16.67 10.12
N PRO A 152 8.88 17.80 9.68
CA PRO A 152 8.50 18.90 10.57
C PRO A 152 7.66 18.41 11.76
N ASP A 153 7.94 18.97 12.94
CA ASP A 153 7.29 18.61 14.21
C ASP A 153 7.37 17.10 14.56
N ASN A 154 8.31 16.37 13.95
CA ASN A 154 8.45 14.91 14.08
C ASN A 154 7.15 14.17 13.75
N CYS A 155 6.39 14.68 12.77
CA CYS A 155 5.06 14.17 12.42
C CYS A 155 4.80 14.14 10.91
N VAL A 156 3.80 13.37 10.47
CA VAL A 156 3.34 13.41 9.08
C VAL A 156 2.46 14.65 8.86
N PRO A 157 2.85 15.61 8.01
CA PRO A 157 2.07 16.84 7.80
C PRO A 157 0.79 16.57 7.00
N GLY A 158 -0.20 17.43 7.15
CA GLY A 158 -1.40 17.47 6.28
C GLY A 158 -2.51 16.46 6.59
N TYR A 159 -2.32 15.56 7.56
CA TYR A 159 -3.34 14.56 7.94
C TYR A 159 -3.90 14.81 9.36
N PRO A 160 -5.23 14.66 9.58
CA PRO A 160 -5.85 14.99 10.85
C PRO A 160 -5.79 13.87 11.90
N TYR A 161 -5.47 12.63 11.50
CA TYR A 161 -5.57 11.47 12.37
C TYR A 161 -4.31 11.32 13.24
N SER A 162 -4.43 11.00 14.53
CA SER A 162 -3.25 10.74 15.37
C SER A 162 -2.72 9.31 15.20
N MET A 163 -3.62 8.38 14.94
CA MET A 163 -3.35 6.96 14.71
C MET A 163 -4.42 6.39 13.78
N LEU A 164 -4.03 5.48 12.88
CA LEU A 164 -4.91 4.77 11.97
C LEU A 164 -4.68 3.27 12.07
N LYS A 165 -5.74 2.48 11.90
CA LYS A 165 -5.67 1.01 11.82
C LYS A 165 -5.99 0.55 10.41
N THR A 166 -5.38 -0.55 9.99
CA THR A 166 -5.83 -1.20 8.75
C THR A 166 -7.24 -1.76 8.91
N SER A 167 -8.01 -1.79 7.82
CA SER A 167 -9.28 -2.50 7.74
C SER A 167 -9.13 -4.00 7.48
N VAL A 168 -7.89 -4.47 7.29
CA VAL A 168 -7.57 -5.89 7.12
C VAL A 168 -7.71 -6.62 8.45
N ASP A 169 -8.37 -7.78 8.45
CA ASP A 169 -8.34 -8.73 9.57
C ASP A 169 -6.95 -9.39 9.69
N VAL A 170 -6.00 -8.66 10.27
CA VAL A 170 -4.61 -9.12 10.45
C VAL A 170 -4.54 -10.41 11.28
N PHE A 171 -5.49 -10.61 12.22
CA PHE A 171 -5.53 -11.84 13.01
C PHE A 171 -5.90 -13.04 12.14
N GLY A 172 -6.97 -12.94 11.36
CA GLY A 172 -7.36 -13.95 10.38
C GLY A 172 -6.27 -14.22 9.35
N LEU A 173 -5.57 -13.19 8.90
CA LEU A 173 -4.44 -13.31 7.98
C LEU A 173 -3.27 -14.10 8.57
N VAL A 174 -2.82 -13.75 9.78
CA VAL A 174 -1.72 -14.48 10.44
C VAL A 174 -2.11 -15.93 10.66
N LYS A 175 -3.34 -16.19 11.13
CA LYS A 175 -3.86 -17.54 11.30
C LYS A 175 -3.82 -18.32 9.98
N TYR A 176 -4.29 -17.72 8.89
CA TYR A 176 -4.22 -18.32 7.54
C TYR A 176 -2.79 -18.66 7.13
N LEU A 177 -1.83 -17.74 7.32
CA LEU A 177 -0.44 -17.97 6.94
C LEU A 177 0.21 -19.10 7.74
N GLN A 178 -0.07 -19.17 9.05
CA GLN A 178 0.47 -20.18 9.94
C GLN A 178 -0.21 -21.55 9.75
N GLU A 179 -1.53 -21.58 9.72
CA GLU A 179 -2.30 -22.82 9.78
C GLU A 179 -2.67 -23.37 8.40
N GLU A 180 -3.07 -22.55 7.44
CA GLU A 180 -3.44 -23.02 6.10
C GLU A 180 -2.21 -23.12 5.18
N LYS A 181 -1.35 -22.09 5.20
CA LYS A 181 -0.14 -22.04 4.35
C LYS A 181 1.11 -22.66 4.97
N LYS A 182 1.06 -23.01 6.25
CA LYS A 182 2.14 -23.74 6.96
C LYS A 182 3.48 -22.99 6.98
N TRP A 183 3.48 -21.65 6.99
CA TRP A 183 4.72 -20.88 7.06
C TRP A 183 5.45 -20.97 8.41
N GLY A 184 4.74 -21.25 9.50
CA GLY A 184 5.31 -21.36 10.85
C GLY A 184 5.00 -20.16 11.75
N ASN A 185 5.30 -20.29 13.04
CA ASN A 185 4.92 -19.34 14.08
C ASN A 185 5.75 -18.05 14.12
N ASP A 186 6.74 -17.92 13.24
CA ASP A 186 7.61 -16.74 13.12
C ASP A 186 6.92 -15.58 12.36
N ILE A 187 5.68 -15.77 11.89
CA ILE A 187 4.82 -14.72 11.37
C ILE A 187 3.90 -14.24 12.49
N VAL A 188 4.02 -12.98 12.90
CA VAL A 188 3.30 -12.45 14.07
C VAL A 188 2.60 -11.12 13.78
N ILE A 189 1.64 -10.79 14.64
CA ILE A 189 0.95 -9.50 14.63
C ILE A 189 1.83 -8.46 15.32
N SER A 190 1.85 -7.23 14.81
CA SER A 190 2.54 -6.09 15.41
C SER A 190 1.67 -4.84 15.44
N GLN A 191 1.90 -3.99 16.43
CA GLN A 191 1.13 -2.76 16.69
C GLN A 191 2.00 -1.49 16.55
N ASN A 192 3.23 -1.64 16.06
CA ASN A 192 4.20 -0.56 15.98
C ASN A 192 5.20 -0.86 14.88
N ALA A 193 5.20 -0.02 13.84
CA ALA A 193 6.07 -0.17 12.68
C ALA A 193 7.43 0.53 12.84
N GLY A 194 7.76 1.04 14.03
CA GLY A 194 9.11 1.47 14.40
C GLY A 194 9.41 2.96 14.31
N ALA A 195 8.39 3.85 14.31
CA ALA A 195 8.51 5.32 14.38
C ALA A 195 9.61 5.94 13.46
N TYR A 196 9.85 5.31 12.32
CA TYR A 196 10.81 5.71 11.29
C TYR A 196 10.12 5.70 9.92
N LEU A 197 10.83 5.52 8.81
CA LEU A 197 10.25 5.54 7.46
C LEU A 197 9.23 4.41 7.23
N CYS A 198 9.36 3.26 7.90
CA CYS A 198 8.36 2.19 7.81
C CYS A 198 7.00 2.65 8.33
N GLU A 199 6.97 3.21 9.54
CA GLU A 199 5.77 3.81 10.17
C GLU A 199 5.25 5.00 9.37
N TYR A 200 6.14 5.87 8.88
CA TYR A 200 5.78 7.03 8.08
C TYR A 200 5.07 6.66 6.78
N THR A 201 5.66 5.73 6.01
CA THR A 201 5.06 5.16 4.79
C THR A 201 3.72 4.51 5.08
N TYR A 202 3.62 3.71 6.15
CA TYR A 202 2.38 3.05 6.51
C TYR A 202 1.28 4.04 6.87
N TYR A 203 1.60 5.05 7.69
CA TYR A 203 0.69 6.10 8.09
C TYR A 203 0.20 6.91 6.88
N VAL A 204 1.10 7.36 5.99
CA VAL A 204 0.74 8.12 4.77
C VAL A 204 -0.26 7.31 3.92
N SER A 205 0.03 6.04 3.70
CA SER A 205 -0.83 5.13 2.92
C SER A 205 -2.22 4.97 3.54
N LEU A 206 -2.29 4.69 4.84
CA LEU A 206 -3.55 4.59 5.57
C LEU A 206 -4.33 5.91 5.55
N ALA A 207 -3.65 7.04 5.73
CA ALA A 207 -4.28 8.34 5.81
C ALA A 207 -4.85 8.78 4.46
N GLU A 208 -4.15 8.54 3.35
CA GLU A 208 -4.68 8.78 2.00
C GLU A 208 -5.95 7.96 1.75
N ASN A 209 -6.01 6.72 2.22
CA ASN A 209 -7.22 5.90 2.08
C ASN A 209 -8.35 6.37 3.00
N GLN A 210 -8.04 6.76 4.23
CA GLN A 210 -9.04 7.28 5.17
C GLN A 210 -9.67 8.58 4.66
N LEU A 211 -8.87 9.52 4.14
CA LEU A 211 -9.38 10.77 3.56
C LEU A 211 -10.41 10.51 2.44
N LYS A 212 -10.15 9.51 1.58
CA LYS A 212 -11.09 9.13 0.52
C LYS A 212 -12.38 8.55 1.07
N ARG A 213 -12.29 7.68 2.08
CA ARG A 213 -13.46 7.08 2.74
C ARG A 213 -14.33 8.15 3.39
N ASP A 214 -13.68 9.17 3.94
CA ASP A 214 -14.35 10.32 4.56
C ASP A 214 -14.89 11.31 3.51
N GLY A 215 -14.66 11.09 2.21
CA GLY A 215 -15.09 11.98 1.13
C GLY A 215 -14.35 13.32 1.10
N VAL A 216 -13.23 13.43 1.81
CA VAL A 216 -12.44 14.65 1.90
C VAL A 216 -11.64 14.83 0.61
N LYS A 217 -12.03 15.81 -0.22
CA LYS A 217 -11.16 16.32 -1.29
C LYS A 217 -9.92 16.91 -0.61
N THR A 218 -8.76 16.44 -1.03
CA THR A 218 -7.50 16.48 -0.28
C THR A 218 -7.06 17.86 0.24
N LEU A 219 -6.41 17.85 1.41
CA LEU A 219 -5.98 19.04 2.17
C LEU A 219 -4.54 19.50 1.85
N VAL A 220 -3.88 18.93 0.83
CA VAL A 220 -2.48 19.27 0.56
C VAL A 220 -2.40 20.57 -0.26
N PRO A 221 -1.65 21.58 0.22
CA PRO A 221 -1.44 22.83 -0.53
C PRO A 221 -0.91 22.54 -1.93
N LYS A 222 -1.40 23.29 -2.92
CA LYS A 222 -1.04 23.10 -4.33
C LYS A 222 0.41 23.47 -4.62
N ASP A 223 1.07 24.24 -3.75
CA ASP A 223 2.43 24.73 -3.94
C ASP A 223 3.26 24.59 -2.66
N SER A 224 4.55 24.27 -2.83
CA SER A 224 5.54 24.18 -1.76
C SER A 224 5.76 25.51 -1.02
N SER A 225 5.36 26.64 -1.61
CA SER A 225 5.45 27.96 -0.97
C SER A 225 4.49 28.14 0.22
N ASP A 226 3.44 27.31 0.32
CA ASP A 226 2.53 27.32 1.49
C ASP A 226 3.14 26.59 2.71
N PHE A 227 4.25 25.87 2.52
CA PHE A 227 5.01 25.25 3.62
C PHE A 227 6.11 26.17 4.18
N ASP A 228 6.51 27.22 3.45
CA ASP A 228 7.66 28.07 3.79
C ASP A 228 7.37 29.14 4.86
N ASP A 229 6.19 29.16 5.47
CA ASP A 229 5.95 29.97 6.66
C ASP A 229 6.50 29.28 7.92
N GLN A 230 7.83 29.13 7.98
CA GLN A 230 8.56 28.65 9.16
C GLN A 230 8.55 29.68 10.31
N ASN A 231 7.95 30.86 10.11
CA ASN A 231 8.02 31.98 11.05
C ASN A 231 6.71 32.26 11.81
N SER A 232 5.64 31.51 11.56
CA SER A 232 4.34 31.81 12.17
C SER A 232 4.17 31.34 13.62
N GLY A 233 5.02 30.45 14.14
CA GLY A 233 4.89 29.94 15.51
C GLY A 233 3.57 29.20 15.79
N VAL A 234 2.83 28.84 14.73
CA VAL A 234 1.52 28.20 14.81
C VAL A 234 1.69 26.68 14.68
N CYS A 235 1.33 25.94 15.72
CA CYS A 235 1.35 24.47 15.77
C CYS A 235 0.58 23.86 14.58
N CYS A 236 1.03 22.72 14.05
CA CYS A 236 0.35 22.01 12.95
C CYS A 236 -1.12 21.64 13.25
N VAL A 237 -1.56 21.64 14.51
CA VAL A 237 -2.98 21.49 14.92
C VAL A 237 -3.84 22.69 14.49
N ASP A 238 -3.31 23.91 14.59
CA ASP A 238 -4.04 25.15 14.24
C ASP A 238 -4.14 25.33 12.72
N ARG A 239 -3.15 24.87 11.95
CA ARG A 239 -3.21 24.86 10.48
C ARG A 239 -4.33 23.94 9.98
N ILE A 240 -4.44 22.72 10.53
CA ILE A 240 -5.50 21.77 10.17
C ILE A 240 -6.89 22.32 10.55
N THR A 241 -7.03 22.92 11.74
CA THR A 241 -8.30 23.52 12.18
C THR A 241 -8.75 24.66 11.27
N ARG A 242 -7.81 25.51 10.83
CA ARG A 242 -8.09 26.60 9.89
C ARG A 242 -8.56 26.07 8.53
N TYR A 243 -7.89 25.05 7.98
CA TYR A 243 -8.25 24.46 6.69
C TYR A 243 -9.54 23.64 6.73
N LEU A 244 -9.80 22.88 7.81
CA LEU A 244 -11.08 22.17 7.98
C LEU A 244 -12.26 23.15 8.11
N SER A 245 -12.07 24.30 8.76
CA SER A 245 -13.10 25.36 8.81
C SER A 245 -13.40 25.99 7.44
N LEU A 246 -12.40 26.04 6.55
CA LEU A 246 -12.56 26.54 5.19
C LEU A 246 -13.22 25.51 4.27
N ALA A 247 -12.93 24.22 4.45
CA ALA A 247 -13.57 23.13 3.71
C ALA A 247 -15.04 22.92 4.09
N SER A 248 -15.47 23.36 5.28
CA SER A 248 -16.88 23.32 5.72
C SER A 248 -17.76 24.47 5.19
N LYS A 249 -17.19 25.45 4.47
CA LYS A 249 -18.00 26.49 3.82
C LYS A 249 -18.55 25.94 2.51
N GLU A 250 -19.88 25.80 2.44
CA GLU A 250 -20.56 25.38 1.21
C GLU A 250 -20.15 26.26 0.01
N PRO A 251 -20.02 25.69 -1.20
CA PRO A 251 -19.73 26.48 -2.38
C PRO A 251 -20.90 27.42 -2.65
N SER A 252 -20.65 28.73 -2.55
CA SER A 252 -21.53 29.74 -3.12
C SER A 252 -21.75 29.42 -4.60
N SER A 253 -23.01 29.20 -4.96
CA SER A 253 -23.48 28.96 -6.32
C SER A 253 -22.88 29.95 -7.32
N GLY A 254 -22.03 29.47 -8.23
CA GLY A 254 -21.67 30.26 -9.42
C GLY A 254 -20.29 29.97 -10.02
N ARG A 255 -20.21 28.96 -10.89
CA ARG A 255 -19.66 29.03 -12.26
C ARG A 255 -19.53 27.61 -12.83
N ASN A 256 -20.24 27.36 -13.92
CA ASN A 256 -20.05 26.19 -14.77
C ASN A 256 -18.84 26.48 -15.66
N ASP A 257 -17.71 25.85 -15.37
CA ASP A 257 -16.63 25.70 -16.34
C ASP A 257 -16.73 24.28 -16.91
N ASP A 258 -16.99 24.22 -18.21
CA ASP A 258 -17.10 23.02 -19.02
C ASP A 258 -15.75 22.28 -19.09
N TYR A 259 -15.55 21.31 -18.19
CA TYR A 259 -14.44 20.36 -18.27
C TYR A 259 -14.93 19.07 -18.96
N ASN A 260 -14.57 18.92 -20.23
CA ASN A 260 -14.88 17.74 -21.04
C ASN A 260 -14.08 16.51 -20.59
N GLY A 261 -14.78 15.55 -19.98
CA GLY A 261 -14.94 14.22 -20.58
C GLY A 261 -13.71 13.34 -20.79
N ASP A 262 -12.92 13.10 -19.74
CA ASP A 262 -12.32 11.78 -19.50
C ASP A 262 -12.44 11.53 -18.01
N GLY A 263 -13.46 10.76 -17.61
CA GLY A 263 -13.79 10.56 -16.22
C GLY A 263 -12.59 9.95 -15.49
N ASP A 264 -11.96 10.74 -14.62
CA ASP A 264 -11.14 10.28 -13.50
C ASP A 264 -11.98 9.23 -12.77
N LYS A 265 -11.79 7.96 -13.12
CA LYS A 265 -12.42 6.86 -12.43
C LYS A 265 -11.79 6.86 -11.05
N ALA A 266 -12.53 7.42 -10.11
CA ALA A 266 -12.15 7.55 -8.72
C ALA A 266 -11.50 6.27 -8.23
N SER A 267 -10.33 6.41 -7.61
CA SER A 267 -9.64 5.31 -6.93
C SER A 267 -10.58 4.53 -6.01
N ASP A 268 -10.36 3.23 -5.85
CA ASP A 268 -11.16 2.39 -4.95
C ASP A 268 -11.08 2.90 -3.50
N PRO A 269 -12.18 3.38 -2.89
CA PRO A 269 -12.20 3.84 -1.50
C PRO A 269 -12.06 2.68 -0.50
N ASN A 270 -12.11 1.42 -0.96
CA ASN A 270 -11.99 0.22 -0.15
C ASN A 270 -10.67 -0.51 -0.38
N ALA A 271 -9.63 0.20 -0.81
CA ALA A 271 -8.30 -0.38 -0.93
C ALA A 271 -7.85 -0.95 0.42
N LEU A 272 -7.27 -2.16 0.38
CA LEU A 272 -6.73 -2.86 1.55
C LEU A 272 -5.25 -2.54 1.67
N ILE A 273 -4.84 -2.09 2.86
CA ILE A 273 -3.49 -1.56 3.12
C ILE A 273 -2.84 -2.36 4.23
N LEU A 274 -1.64 -2.86 3.98
CA LEU A 274 -0.81 -3.56 4.96
C LEU A 274 0.61 -3.05 4.94
N PHE A 275 1.25 -3.15 6.10
CA PHE A 275 2.69 -3.08 6.21
C PHE A 275 3.23 -4.39 6.78
N VAL A 276 4.29 -4.90 6.18
CA VAL A 276 4.94 -6.15 6.54
C VAL A 276 6.42 -5.90 6.79
N HIS A 277 6.89 -6.16 8.01
CA HIS A 277 8.32 -6.22 8.28
C HIS A 277 8.84 -7.62 7.97
N VAL A 278 9.86 -7.72 7.12
CA VAL A 278 10.58 -8.97 6.85
C VAL A 278 11.90 -8.99 7.62
N PRO A 279 12.33 -10.14 8.15
CA PRO A 279 13.58 -10.23 8.90
C PRO A 279 14.78 -10.03 7.96
N PRO A 280 15.90 -9.46 8.44
CA PRO A 280 17.16 -9.38 7.71
C PRO A 280 17.68 -10.78 7.34
N SER A 281 18.69 -10.83 6.46
CA SER A 281 19.31 -12.08 6.01
C SER A 281 19.76 -12.97 7.17
N GLY A 282 19.66 -14.29 6.99
CA GLY A 282 19.94 -15.27 8.04
C GLY A 282 18.74 -15.60 8.95
N GLY A 283 17.57 -15.02 8.67
CA GLY A 283 16.29 -15.41 9.30
C GLY A 283 15.74 -16.75 8.79
N PRO A 284 14.56 -17.18 9.29
CA PRO A 284 13.96 -18.48 8.99
C PRO A 284 13.51 -18.64 7.53
N TYR A 285 13.39 -17.54 6.80
CA TYR A 285 12.95 -17.50 5.42
C TYR A 285 14.03 -16.88 4.54
N ASN A 286 14.26 -17.47 3.37
CA ASN A 286 15.01 -16.85 2.27
C ASN A 286 14.14 -15.87 1.48
N ASP A 287 14.71 -15.14 0.52
CA ASP A 287 13.99 -14.08 -0.19
C ASP A 287 12.84 -14.61 -1.06
N ALA A 288 12.98 -15.82 -1.62
CA ALA A 288 11.92 -16.46 -2.40
C ALA A 288 10.74 -16.92 -1.51
N GLN A 289 11.03 -17.40 -0.30
CA GLN A 289 10.04 -17.73 0.71
C GLN A 289 9.31 -16.47 1.19
N LEU A 290 10.03 -15.38 1.44
CA LEU A 290 9.42 -14.10 1.80
C LEU A 290 8.52 -13.57 0.66
N ALA A 291 8.95 -13.67 -0.60
CA ALA A 291 8.13 -13.28 -1.75
C ALA A 291 6.85 -14.15 -1.84
N GLN A 292 6.97 -15.45 -1.59
CA GLN A 292 5.81 -16.34 -1.53
C GLN A 292 4.87 -16.00 -0.36
N ILE A 293 5.37 -15.58 0.81
CA ILE A 293 4.53 -15.09 1.91
C ILE A 293 3.73 -13.86 1.45
N ILE A 294 4.35 -12.90 0.76
CA ILE A 294 3.66 -11.73 0.19
C ILE A 294 2.60 -12.15 -0.85
N ARG A 295 2.90 -13.14 -1.69
CA ARG A 295 1.92 -13.73 -2.63
C ARG A 295 0.72 -14.32 -1.88
N ASP A 296 0.94 -15.09 -0.82
CA ASP A 296 -0.12 -15.70 -0.02
C ASP A 296 -0.98 -14.64 0.70
N ILE A 297 -0.36 -13.53 1.15
CA ILE A 297 -1.07 -12.36 1.69
C ILE A 297 -2.03 -11.80 0.64
N LEU A 298 -1.58 -11.57 -0.60
CA LEU A 298 -2.43 -11.04 -1.67
C LEU A 298 -3.61 -11.97 -2.00
N VAL A 299 -3.39 -13.29 -2.02
CA VAL A 299 -4.46 -14.28 -2.20
C VAL A 299 -5.51 -14.17 -1.10
N TRP A 300 -5.07 -14.05 0.16
CA TRP A 300 -5.98 -13.90 1.30
C TRP A 300 -6.73 -12.57 1.28
N LEU A 301 -6.06 -11.46 0.97
CA LEU A 301 -6.70 -10.14 0.83
C LEU A 301 -7.83 -10.17 -0.21
N ASN A 302 -7.60 -10.86 -1.32
CA ASN A 302 -8.61 -11.03 -2.35
C ASN A 302 -9.82 -11.85 -1.88
N ARG A 303 -9.60 -12.90 -1.09
CA ARG A 303 -10.68 -13.69 -0.47
C ARG A 303 -11.51 -12.85 0.50
N GLU A 304 -10.87 -12.08 1.38
CA GLU A 304 -11.56 -11.22 2.35
C GLU A 304 -12.35 -10.11 1.67
N TYR A 305 -11.76 -9.47 0.67
CA TYR A 305 -12.45 -8.45 -0.09
C TYR A 305 -13.79 -8.98 -0.65
N ARG A 306 -13.77 -10.19 -1.23
CA ARG A 306 -14.98 -10.80 -1.81
C ARG A 306 -16.06 -11.07 -0.76
N LYS A 307 -15.69 -11.44 0.47
CA LYS A 307 -16.64 -11.63 1.57
C LYS A 307 -17.33 -10.32 1.96
N GLY A 308 -16.58 -9.22 2.01
CA GLY A 308 -17.11 -7.88 2.29
C GLY A 308 -18.13 -7.42 1.25
N ASN A 309 -17.84 -7.68 -0.03
CA ASN A 309 -18.68 -7.24 -1.15
C ASN A 309 -19.88 -8.15 -1.45
N SER A 310 -19.92 -9.37 -0.93
CA SER A 310 -21.06 -10.27 -1.11
C SER A 310 -22.21 -10.02 -0.12
N LYS A 311 -22.03 -9.07 0.82
CA LYS A 311 -23.01 -8.71 1.86
C LYS A 311 -23.81 -7.44 1.55
N VAL A 312 -23.65 -6.87 0.35
CA VAL A 312 -24.40 -5.70 -0.17
C VAL A 312 -25.30 -6.18 -1.29
#